data_AF-A0A7J4E3R7-F1
#
_entry.id   AF-A0A7J4E3R7-F1
#
_cell.length_a   1.000
_cell.length_b   1.000
_cell.length_c   1.000
_cell.angle_alpha   90.00
_cell.angle_beta   90.00
_cell.angle_gamma   90.00
#
_symmetry.space_group_name_H-M   'P 1'
#
loop_
_entity.id
_entity.type
_entity.pdbx_description
1 polymer ?
#
loop_
_entity_poly.entity_id
_entity_poly.type
_entity_poly.pdbx_seq_one_letter_code
_entity_poly.pdbx_strand_id
1 'polypeptide(L)'
;MEEEKQQAEQLQLYKKLQEDLARKFRYAELLAETYGQIIGEVNILEPTIFSAEKRRRSIECVIDLRKLLKPDGQGGYEVDGDLVKWTCSLGSYLACIDIKTQETVGLKITEVKRESTSTIMGNLKTSLIPKKDVSELVTPIKVSVEPTLSVTIREGRAVGQPKSTMYVVEPKSPVFIPDPWVLKMLLGIPEDGVTIGALSNADAPLPLMGACEVKLSKKCLFQHTLIVGTTGAGKTTEVKNLIYELVKRHGASVLALDPTQELVQMLFPARKEELDEEYPGLRSSLYGVDADKLTKAIVLLPMTAKKAQEIGDTDELLIENYYNEVIKPLVERRQNEIVVDPHPNEGVLKWAYRKESGEEECSLTVLPYAFKFESEPAKLGKKLVRLNPFFTERAKVALPIILREVWDEEVRDLGRLAQRLDGRFYSLVSEKHLVARSTLENIIRNIRALDEWGLFGVKVGGEEISEAAPDEYIEGGYLTIVDLRYAMEDVYSQCAFTFHILDKVFAWKREKRVRGE
;
A
#
# COMPACT_ATOMS: atom_id res chain seq x y z
N MET A 1 59.00 2.42 -43.43
CA MET A 1 57.87 2.80 -44.31
C MET A 1 56.54 2.15 -43.92
N GLU A 2 56.39 0.82 -43.89
CA GLU A 2 55.08 0.19 -43.55
C GLU A 2 54.74 0.30 -42.06
N GLU A 3 55.71 0.11 -41.17
CA GLU A 3 55.57 0.35 -39.72
C GLU A 3 55.34 1.83 -39.38
N GLU A 4 56.02 2.75 -40.06
CA GLU A 4 55.84 4.21 -39.87
C GLU A 4 54.45 4.67 -40.32
N LYS A 5 53.92 4.06 -41.39
CA LYS A 5 52.55 4.31 -41.86
C LYS A 5 51.52 3.76 -40.86
N GLN A 6 51.72 2.55 -40.32
CA GLN A 6 50.87 1.98 -39.27
C GLN A 6 50.91 2.80 -37.98
N GLN A 7 52.08 3.31 -37.56
CA GLN A 7 52.21 4.18 -36.40
C GLN A 7 51.52 5.53 -36.61
N ALA A 8 51.61 6.12 -37.81
CA ALA A 8 50.92 7.36 -38.15
C ALA A 8 49.39 7.18 -38.17
N GLU A 9 48.90 6.06 -38.73
CA GLU A 9 47.47 5.71 -38.73
C GLU A 9 46.94 5.46 -37.31
N GLN A 10 47.70 4.75 -36.47
CA GLN A 10 47.35 4.58 -35.05
C GLN A 10 47.31 5.90 -34.30
N LEU A 11 48.31 6.77 -34.48
CA LEU A 11 48.34 8.08 -33.82
C LEU A 11 47.15 8.96 -34.25
N GLN A 12 46.77 8.90 -35.53
CA GLN A 12 45.60 9.62 -36.04
C GLN A 12 44.30 9.06 -35.45
N LEU A 13 44.19 7.74 -35.29
CA LEU A 13 43.06 7.10 -34.63
C LEU A 13 42.96 7.51 -33.15
N TYR A 14 44.07 7.50 -32.42
CA TYR A 14 44.11 7.93 -31.02
C TYR A 14 43.68 9.39 -30.84
N LYS A 15 44.12 10.29 -31.72
CA LYS A 15 43.66 11.70 -31.69
C LYS A 15 42.16 11.82 -31.90
N LYS A 16 41.61 11.14 -32.90
CA LYS A 16 40.15 11.13 -33.14
C LYS A 16 39.37 10.56 -31.96
N LEU A 17 39.90 9.51 -31.32
CA LEU A 17 39.29 8.91 -30.14
C LEU A 17 39.31 9.86 -28.95
N GLN A 18 40.42 10.57 -28.73
CA GLN A 18 40.54 11.59 -27.67
C GLN A 18 39.56 12.74 -27.88
N GLU A 19 39.42 13.23 -29.12
CA GLU A 19 38.46 14.28 -29.46
C GLU A 19 37.01 13.83 -29.25
N ASP A 20 36.68 12.59 -29.65
CA ASP A 20 35.36 12.01 -29.41
C ASP A 20 35.07 11.86 -27.91
N LEU A 21 35.99 11.29 -27.14
CA LEU A 21 35.85 11.13 -25.69
C LEU A 21 35.74 12.49 -24.99
N ALA A 22 36.54 13.50 -25.37
CA ALA A 22 36.44 14.84 -24.80
C ALA A 22 35.09 15.51 -25.10
N ARG A 23 34.49 15.23 -26.27
CA ARG A 23 33.12 15.66 -26.59
C ARG A 23 32.09 14.92 -25.74
N LYS A 24 32.20 13.59 -25.63
CA LYS A 24 31.30 12.77 -24.82
C LYS A 24 31.37 13.12 -23.33
N PHE A 25 32.56 13.44 -22.83
CA PHE A 25 32.80 13.89 -21.47
C PHE A 25 32.01 15.16 -21.14
N ARG A 26 32.20 16.21 -21.94
CA ARG A 26 31.46 17.47 -21.79
C ARG A 26 29.95 17.28 -21.90
N TYR A 27 29.52 16.38 -22.79
CA TYR A 27 28.11 16.06 -22.92
C TYR A 27 27.57 15.33 -21.70
N ALA A 28 28.33 14.38 -21.13
CA ALA A 28 27.96 13.66 -19.92
C ALA A 28 27.83 14.61 -18.71
N GLU A 29 28.75 15.57 -18.57
CA GLU A 29 28.66 16.62 -17.54
C GLU A 29 27.40 17.47 -17.73
N LEU A 30 27.14 17.95 -18.94
CA LEU A 30 25.93 18.74 -19.26
C LEU A 30 24.64 17.96 -18.92
N LEU A 31 24.59 16.67 -19.26
CA LEU A 31 23.45 15.82 -18.91
C LEU A 31 23.31 15.66 -17.40
N ALA A 32 24.42 15.41 -16.68
CA ALA A 32 24.39 15.26 -15.23
C ALA A 32 23.93 16.56 -14.53
N GLU A 33 24.36 17.74 -15.00
CA GLU A 33 23.87 19.05 -14.50
C GLU A 33 22.39 19.29 -14.82
N THR A 34 21.89 18.74 -15.94
CA THR A 34 20.48 18.85 -16.32
C THR A 34 19.59 17.91 -15.51
N TYR A 35 20.12 16.77 -15.08
CA TYR A 35 19.37 15.69 -14.43
C TYR A 35 19.48 15.69 -12.90
N GLY A 36 20.29 16.60 -12.35
CA GLY A 36 20.40 16.82 -10.91
C GLY A 36 21.70 17.51 -10.53
N GLN A 37 22.14 17.28 -9.30
CA GLN A 37 23.30 17.98 -8.72
C GLN A 37 24.55 17.11 -8.75
N ILE A 38 25.55 17.51 -9.55
CA ILE A 38 26.86 16.83 -9.58
C ILE A 38 27.56 16.96 -8.23
N ILE A 39 27.94 15.81 -7.67
CA ILE A 39 28.62 15.69 -6.38
C ILE A 39 30.02 15.08 -6.50
N GLY A 40 30.35 14.44 -7.61
CA GLY A 40 31.60 13.70 -7.74
C GLY A 40 31.77 12.99 -9.07
N GLU A 41 32.62 11.97 -9.08
CA GLU A 41 32.97 11.20 -10.26
C GLU A 41 33.29 9.75 -9.91
N VAL A 42 33.20 8.85 -10.90
CA VAL A 42 33.69 7.47 -10.76
C VAL A 42 35.21 7.48 -10.60
N ASN A 43 35.70 6.77 -9.59
CA ASN A 43 37.11 6.71 -9.22
C ASN A 43 37.96 6.13 -10.35
N ILE A 44 39.14 6.71 -10.57
CA ILE A 44 40.12 6.26 -11.57
C ILE A 44 41.03 5.18 -10.98
N LEU A 45 41.30 5.24 -9.69
CA LEU A 45 42.30 4.41 -9.03
C LEU A 45 41.76 3.04 -8.66
N GLU A 46 40.44 2.94 -8.48
CA GLU A 46 39.75 1.71 -8.12
C GLU A 46 38.98 1.19 -9.33
N PRO A 47 39.13 -0.09 -9.70
CA PRO A 47 38.43 -0.65 -10.85
C PRO A 47 36.94 -0.81 -10.57
N THR A 48 36.12 -0.52 -11.57
CA THR A 48 34.72 -0.95 -11.58
C THR A 48 34.64 -2.48 -11.74
N ILE A 49 34.02 -3.17 -10.79
CA ILE A 49 33.99 -4.64 -10.73
C ILE A 49 32.60 -5.16 -11.12
N PHE A 50 32.54 -6.04 -12.12
CA PHE A 50 31.38 -6.88 -12.44
C PHE A 50 31.81 -8.33 -12.45
N SER A 51 31.38 -9.11 -11.45
CA SER A 51 31.71 -10.53 -11.33
C SER A 51 30.45 -11.37 -11.14
N ALA A 52 30.17 -12.26 -12.11
CA ALA A 52 29.09 -13.23 -12.00
C ALA A 52 29.37 -14.28 -10.91
N GLU A 53 30.62 -14.73 -10.81
CA GLU A 53 31.07 -15.74 -9.84
C GLU A 53 30.98 -15.25 -8.40
N LYS A 54 31.40 -14.00 -8.13
CA LYS A 54 31.33 -13.39 -6.80
C LYS A 54 30.00 -12.69 -6.53
N ARG A 55 29.06 -12.71 -7.48
CA ARG A 55 27.80 -11.92 -7.48
C ARG A 55 28.01 -10.48 -7.01
N ARG A 56 29.12 -9.87 -7.45
CA ARG A 56 29.54 -8.55 -6.98
C ARG A 56 29.53 -7.57 -8.16
N ARG A 57 28.76 -6.50 -8.00
CA ARG A 57 28.76 -5.32 -8.87
C ARG A 57 29.08 -4.12 -7.99
N SER A 58 30.27 -3.56 -8.12
CA SER A 58 30.68 -2.44 -7.29
C SER A 58 31.46 -1.42 -8.09
N ILE A 59 31.06 -0.16 -7.96
CA ILE A 59 31.74 1.01 -8.49
C ILE A 59 32.18 1.85 -7.28
N GLU A 60 33.41 2.35 -7.32
CA GLU A 60 33.89 3.30 -6.32
C GLU A 60 33.71 4.72 -6.88
N CYS A 61 33.07 5.59 -6.12
CA CYS A 61 32.85 6.98 -6.46
C CYS A 61 33.61 7.87 -5.49
N VAL A 62 34.14 8.98 -5.99
CA VAL A 62 34.82 10.01 -5.20
C VAL A 62 33.92 11.24 -5.17
N ILE A 63 33.52 11.65 -3.97
CA ILE A 63 32.68 12.84 -3.76
C ILE A 63 33.56 14.05 -3.48
N ASP A 64 33.35 15.12 -4.24
CA ASP A 64 34.04 16.40 -4.05
C ASP A 64 33.35 17.19 -2.93
N LEU A 65 34.04 17.35 -1.80
CA LEU A 65 33.52 18.09 -0.65
C LEU A 65 33.06 19.51 -1.01
N ARG A 66 33.69 20.16 -2.01
CA ARG A 66 33.32 21.52 -2.44
C ARG A 66 31.91 21.57 -3.03
N LYS A 67 31.43 20.47 -3.58
CA LYS A 67 30.07 20.32 -4.14
C LYS A 67 29.00 20.10 -3.06
N LEU A 68 29.42 19.90 -1.81
CA LEU A 68 28.56 19.76 -0.63
C LEU A 68 28.52 21.03 0.22
N LEU A 69 29.12 22.13 -0.26
CA LEU A 69 29.14 23.40 0.45
C LEU A 69 28.06 24.34 -0.11
N LYS A 70 27.43 25.13 0.76
CA LYS A 70 26.52 26.21 0.41
C LYS A 70 26.97 27.54 1.02
N PRO A 71 26.65 28.70 0.42
CA PRO A 71 27.00 29.99 1.00
C PRO A 71 26.30 30.19 2.35
N ASP A 72 27.02 30.71 3.35
CA ASP A 72 26.48 30.93 4.71
C ASP A 72 25.77 32.29 4.90
N GLY A 73 25.65 33.07 3.82
CA GLY A 73 25.07 34.42 3.84
C GLY A 73 25.95 35.50 4.47
N GLN A 74 27.10 35.15 5.05
CA GLN A 74 28.08 36.05 5.68
C GLN A 74 29.40 36.15 4.89
N GLY A 75 29.43 35.58 3.68
CA GLY A 75 30.60 35.59 2.79
C GLY A 75 31.52 34.38 2.96
N GLY A 76 31.11 33.39 3.76
CA GLY A 76 31.75 32.09 3.90
C GLY A 76 30.91 30.96 3.28
N TYR A 77 31.28 29.74 3.64
CA TYR A 77 30.63 28.51 3.18
C TYR A 77 30.34 27.62 4.39
N GLU A 78 29.15 27.03 4.41
CA GLU A 78 28.80 25.97 5.35
C GLU A 78 28.53 24.65 4.62
N VAL A 79 28.64 23.54 5.35
CA VAL A 79 28.33 22.23 4.81
C VAL A 79 26.82 22.10 4.68
N ASP A 80 26.35 21.71 3.51
CA ASP A 80 24.97 21.34 3.31
C ASP A 80 24.71 19.99 3.98
N GLY A 81 24.10 20.05 5.17
CA GLY A 81 23.80 18.88 5.98
C GLY A 81 22.92 17.86 5.25
N ASP A 82 22.05 18.29 4.33
CA ASP A 82 21.15 17.40 3.63
C ASP A 82 21.86 16.68 2.50
N LEU A 83 22.72 17.38 1.73
CA LEU A 83 23.58 16.75 0.73
C LEU A 83 24.55 15.74 1.35
N VAL A 84 25.10 16.04 2.53
CA VAL A 84 25.94 15.10 3.26
C VAL A 84 25.15 13.88 3.71
N LYS A 85 23.97 14.06 4.31
CA LYS A 85 23.10 12.93 4.70
C LYS A 85 22.73 12.07 3.49
N TRP A 86 22.50 12.66 2.31
CA TRP A 86 22.20 11.89 1.10
C TRP A 86 23.39 11.05 0.64
N THR A 87 24.54 11.70 0.48
CA THR A 87 25.75 11.11 -0.09
C THR A 87 26.47 10.15 0.85
N CYS A 88 26.25 10.28 2.16
CA CYS A 88 26.92 9.48 3.19
C CYS A 88 26.00 8.46 3.88
N SER A 89 24.74 8.33 3.47
CA SER A 89 23.82 7.33 4.04
C SER A 89 23.74 6.07 3.18
N LEU A 90 23.84 4.92 3.85
CA LEU A 90 23.62 3.62 3.21
C LEU A 90 22.21 3.55 2.62
N GLY A 91 22.06 2.87 1.48
CA GLY A 91 20.75 2.69 0.84
C GLY A 91 20.24 3.90 0.04
N SER A 92 20.87 5.08 0.15
CA SER A 92 20.60 6.23 -0.72
C SER A 92 20.91 5.91 -2.20
N TYR A 93 20.29 6.69 -3.09
CA TYR A 93 20.47 6.53 -4.54
C TYR A 93 21.26 7.69 -5.13
N LEU A 94 22.23 7.36 -5.97
CA LEU A 94 22.95 8.29 -6.84
C LEU A 94 22.68 7.91 -8.29
N ALA A 95 23.14 8.75 -9.21
CA ALA A 95 23.18 8.40 -10.62
C ALA A 95 24.52 8.81 -11.23
N CYS A 96 24.89 8.17 -12.33
CA CYS A 96 25.98 8.64 -13.17
C CYS A 96 25.62 8.60 -14.65
N ILE A 97 26.32 9.39 -15.45
CA ILE A 97 26.25 9.30 -16.91
C ILE A 97 27.50 8.59 -17.40
N ASP A 98 27.36 7.38 -17.94
CA ASP A 98 28.52 6.68 -18.49
C ASP A 98 29.05 7.43 -19.71
N ILE A 99 30.32 7.82 -19.70
CA ILE A 99 30.92 8.61 -20.79
C ILE A 99 30.87 7.86 -22.12
N LYS A 100 31.00 6.52 -22.09
CA LYS A 100 31.07 5.69 -23.29
C LYS A 100 29.72 5.53 -23.96
N THR A 101 28.69 5.14 -23.20
CA THR A 101 27.32 4.87 -23.72
C THR A 101 26.41 6.09 -23.71
N GLN A 102 26.71 7.11 -22.90
CA GLN A 102 25.84 8.25 -22.60
C GLN A 102 24.51 7.86 -21.95
N GLU A 103 24.41 6.65 -21.40
CA GLU A 103 23.25 6.22 -20.62
C GLU A 103 23.34 6.74 -19.19
N THR A 104 22.19 7.06 -18.62
CA THR A 104 22.05 7.36 -17.21
C THR A 104 21.93 6.05 -16.44
N VAL A 105 22.81 5.84 -15.48
CA VAL A 105 22.89 4.63 -14.65
C VAL A 105 22.52 4.97 -13.22
N GLY A 106 21.55 4.25 -12.66
CA GLY A 106 21.19 4.33 -11.24
C GLY A 106 22.20 3.58 -10.38
N LEU A 107 22.53 4.16 -9.23
CA LEU A 107 23.55 3.68 -8.30
C LEU A 107 22.94 3.64 -6.89
N LYS A 108 23.11 2.54 -6.17
CA LYS A 108 22.69 2.42 -4.77
C LYS A 108 23.90 2.39 -3.85
N ILE A 109 23.94 3.23 -2.82
CA ILE A 109 25.05 3.29 -1.87
C ILE A 109 25.06 2.03 -0.99
N THR A 110 26.18 1.30 -1.02
CA THR A 110 26.39 0.08 -0.22
C THR A 110 27.44 0.26 0.87
N GLU A 111 28.38 1.20 0.69
CA GLU A 111 29.43 1.47 1.66
C GLU A 111 29.88 2.93 1.55
N VAL A 112 30.22 3.55 2.68
CA VAL A 112 30.78 4.91 2.74
C VAL A 112 32.06 4.86 3.54
N LYS A 113 33.14 5.37 2.96
CA LYS A 113 34.49 5.41 3.54
C LYS A 113 34.99 6.84 3.60
N ARG A 114 35.56 7.19 4.75
CA ARG A 114 36.30 8.43 4.92
C ARG A 114 37.63 8.13 5.60
N GLU A 115 38.71 8.59 4.98
CA GLU A 115 40.07 8.40 5.47
C GLU A 115 40.67 9.77 5.75
N SER A 116 41.49 9.92 6.79
CA SER A 116 42.23 11.17 7.02
C SER A 116 43.38 11.31 6.03
N THR A 117 43.86 12.53 5.82
CA THR A 117 45.01 12.81 4.94
C THR A 117 46.23 11.95 5.32
N SER A 118 46.51 11.85 6.62
CA SER A 118 47.58 11.02 7.18
C SER A 118 47.43 9.53 6.84
N THR A 119 46.18 9.02 6.82
CA THR A 119 45.90 7.61 6.48
C THR A 119 46.12 7.35 4.99
N ILE A 120 45.63 8.25 4.13
CA ILE A 120 45.82 8.17 2.66
C ILE A 120 47.30 8.22 2.29
N MET A 121 48.08 9.08 2.97
CA MET A 121 49.53 9.21 2.76
C MET A 121 50.34 8.01 3.31
N GLY A 122 49.69 7.01 3.92
CA GLY A 122 50.37 5.83 4.47
C GLY A 122 51.12 6.11 5.78
N ASN A 123 50.85 7.23 6.45
CA ASN A 123 51.40 7.55 7.78
C ASN A 123 50.64 6.78 8.87
N LEU A 124 50.66 5.45 8.76
CA LEU A 124 50.11 4.55 9.75
C LEU A 124 51.21 4.25 10.77
N LYS A 125 51.02 4.77 12.00
CA LYS A 125 51.81 4.53 13.23
C LYS A 125 52.76 5.67 13.60
N THR A 126 52.22 6.68 14.25
CA THR A 126 52.98 7.43 15.26
C THR A 126 52.40 7.12 16.64
N SER A 127 53.26 6.77 17.61
CA SER A 127 52.91 6.53 19.02
C SER A 127 52.46 7.80 19.77
N LEU A 128 52.26 8.90 19.04
CA LEU A 128 51.97 10.22 19.55
C LEU A 128 50.45 10.42 19.54
N ILE A 129 49.95 11.12 20.56
CA ILE A 129 48.56 11.56 20.61
C ILE A 129 48.30 12.40 19.34
N PRO A 130 47.32 12.02 18.49
CA PRO A 130 47.03 12.78 17.28
C PRO A 130 46.67 14.21 17.67
N LYS A 131 47.38 15.18 17.08
CA LYS A 131 47.05 16.60 17.25
C LYS A 131 45.73 16.87 16.53
N LYS A 132 44.88 17.72 17.11
CA LYS A 132 43.67 18.21 16.42
C LYS A 132 44.11 19.10 15.26
N ASP A 133 44.18 18.53 14.06
CA ASP A 133 44.51 19.24 12.82
C ASP A 133 43.32 19.20 11.86
N VAL A 134 42.78 20.38 11.54
CA VAL A 134 41.61 20.53 10.66
C VAL A 134 41.95 20.11 9.22
N SER A 135 43.22 20.18 8.82
CA SER A 135 43.66 19.75 7.49
C SER A 135 43.47 18.24 7.24
N GLU A 136 43.37 17.43 8.32
CA GLU A 136 43.08 16.00 8.21
C GLU A 136 41.64 15.71 7.76
N LEU A 137 40.75 16.70 7.82
CA LEU A 137 39.34 16.58 7.44
C LEU A 137 39.09 16.92 5.97
N VAL A 138 40.08 17.49 5.27
CA VAL A 138 39.97 17.93 3.85
C VAL A 138 40.29 16.77 2.91
N THR A 139 39.62 15.63 3.12
CA THR A 139 39.75 14.44 2.27
C THR A 139 38.43 14.13 1.58
N PRO A 140 38.48 13.66 0.32
CA PRO A 140 37.26 13.30 -0.38
C PRO A 140 36.59 12.10 0.27
N ILE A 141 35.26 12.05 0.18
CA ILE A 141 34.47 10.92 0.67
C ILE A 141 34.46 9.87 -0.43
N LYS A 142 34.79 8.63 -0.09
CA LYS A 142 34.72 7.50 -1.02
C LYS A 142 33.43 6.75 -0.77
N VAL A 143 32.67 6.48 -1.81
CA VAL A 143 31.39 5.80 -1.73
C VAL A 143 31.40 4.61 -2.67
N SER A 144 31.19 3.42 -2.12
CA SER A 144 31.00 2.21 -2.91
C SER A 144 29.52 2.07 -3.23
N VAL A 145 29.22 1.88 -4.52
CA VAL A 145 27.85 1.81 -5.02
C VAL A 145 27.62 0.56 -5.88
N GLU A 146 26.40 0.05 -5.84
CA GLU A 146 25.91 -1.01 -6.72
C GLU A 146 25.08 -0.41 -7.87
N PRO A 147 25.40 -0.70 -9.13
CA PRO A 147 24.61 -0.25 -10.28
C PRO A 147 23.28 -1.02 -10.37
N THR A 148 22.17 -0.30 -10.56
CA THR A 148 20.82 -0.85 -10.62
C THR A 148 20.32 -0.97 -12.07
N LEU A 149 19.62 0.05 -12.56
CA LEU A 149 19.10 0.14 -13.93
C LEU A 149 19.82 1.23 -14.71
N SER A 150 19.78 1.11 -16.03
CA SER A 150 20.29 2.08 -17.00
C SER A 150 19.17 2.48 -17.96
N VAL A 151 19.16 3.75 -18.34
CA VAL A 151 18.19 4.31 -19.27
C VAL A 151 18.84 5.41 -20.09
N THR A 152 18.52 5.47 -21.39
CA THR A 152 18.85 6.63 -22.22
C THR A 152 17.76 7.68 -22.04
N ILE A 153 18.13 8.90 -21.67
CA ILE A 153 17.18 10.02 -21.54
C ILE A 153 17.40 10.99 -22.69
N ARG A 154 16.33 11.34 -23.40
CA ARG A 154 16.33 12.39 -24.44
C ARG A 154 15.12 13.29 -24.25
N GLU A 155 15.32 14.60 -24.35
CA GLU A 155 14.25 15.61 -24.22
C GLU A 155 13.40 15.42 -22.95
N GLY A 156 14.04 15.05 -21.84
CA GLY A 156 13.37 14.84 -20.55
C GLY A 156 12.54 13.55 -20.46
N ARG A 157 12.67 12.60 -21.39
CA ARG A 157 11.96 11.32 -21.37
C ARG A 157 12.89 10.13 -21.57
N ALA A 158 12.54 9.01 -20.95
CA ALA A 158 13.19 7.73 -21.18
C ALA A 158 12.97 7.24 -22.62
N VAL A 159 14.06 6.93 -23.32
CA VAL A 159 14.05 6.27 -24.63
C VAL A 159 14.09 4.77 -24.40
N GLY A 160 12.91 4.16 -24.35
CA GLY A 160 12.74 2.74 -24.05
C GLY A 160 12.57 2.45 -22.56
N GLN A 161 12.52 1.17 -22.20
CA GLN A 161 12.37 0.75 -20.81
C GLN A 161 13.73 0.72 -20.09
N PRO A 162 13.77 1.05 -18.79
CA PRO A 162 14.95 0.84 -17.95
C PRO A 162 15.44 -0.61 -18.01
N LYS A 163 16.75 -0.82 -18.15
CA LYS A 163 17.36 -2.15 -18.27
C LYS A 163 18.36 -2.37 -17.14
N SER A 164 18.52 -3.61 -16.69
CA SER A 164 19.60 -3.94 -15.75
C SER A 164 20.95 -3.52 -16.32
N THR A 165 21.73 -2.78 -15.54
CA THR A 165 23.08 -2.38 -15.94
C THR A 165 24.00 -3.60 -15.86
N MET A 166 24.56 -4.00 -17.01
CA MET A 166 25.39 -5.21 -17.16
C MET A 166 26.78 -4.91 -17.73
N TYR A 167 27.17 -3.63 -17.77
CA TYR A 167 28.46 -3.18 -18.30
C TYR A 167 29.21 -2.31 -17.29
N VAL A 168 30.53 -2.27 -17.48
CA VAL A 168 31.46 -1.48 -16.68
C VAL A 168 31.31 0.00 -17.04
N VAL A 169 31.01 0.83 -16.04
CA VAL A 169 30.98 2.29 -16.13
C VAL A 169 32.40 2.83 -16.22
N GLU A 170 32.64 3.75 -17.13
CA GLU A 170 33.95 4.36 -17.34
C GLU A 170 34.38 5.21 -16.14
N PRO A 171 35.67 5.19 -15.77
CA PRO A 171 36.25 6.15 -14.84
C PRO A 171 35.98 7.58 -15.27
N LYS A 172 35.94 8.51 -14.32
CA LYS A 172 35.61 9.93 -14.54
C LYS A 172 34.17 10.21 -14.96
N SER A 173 33.32 9.19 -15.10
CA SER A 173 31.89 9.43 -15.34
C SER A 173 31.31 10.29 -14.22
N PRO A 174 30.61 11.40 -14.51
CA PRO A 174 30.09 12.30 -13.50
C PRO A 174 29.03 11.60 -12.64
N VAL A 175 29.14 11.77 -11.33
CA VAL A 175 28.22 11.22 -10.33
C VAL A 175 27.43 12.37 -9.73
N PHE A 176 26.11 12.21 -9.68
CA PHE A 176 25.18 13.25 -9.27
C PHE A 176 24.05 12.69 -8.40
N ILE A 177 23.43 13.57 -7.62
CA ILE A 177 22.16 13.32 -6.94
C ILE A 177 21.07 13.55 -7.98
N PRO A 178 20.29 12.53 -8.37
CA PRO A 178 19.28 12.68 -9.41
C PRO A 178 18.06 13.45 -8.89
N ASP A 179 17.48 14.27 -9.74
CA ASP A 179 16.16 14.85 -9.50
C ASP A 179 15.10 13.74 -9.31
N PRO A 180 13.99 14.00 -8.59
CA PRO A 180 12.97 12.99 -8.33
C PRO A 180 12.41 12.31 -9.59
N TRP A 181 12.23 13.06 -10.68
CA TRP A 181 11.72 12.51 -11.95
C TRP A 181 12.72 11.56 -12.61
N VAL A 182 14.03 11.85 -12.53
CA VAL A 182 15.11 10.97 -13.01
C VAL A 182 15.17 9.71 -12.17
N LEU A 183 15.09 9.86 -10.85
CA LEU A 183 15.12 8.73 -9.92
C LEU A 183 13.94 7.77 -10.15
N LYS A 184 12.72 8.29 -10.38
CA LYS A 184 11.56 7.46 -10.74
C LYS A 184 11.82 6.61 -11.97
N MET A 185 12.40 7.19 -13.02
CA MET A 185 12.76 6.45 -14.24
C MET A 185 13.83 5.38 -13.97
N LEU A 186 14.88 5.72 -13.22
CA LEU A 186 15.97 4.81 -12.87
C LEU A 186 15.55 3.67 -11.94
N LEU A 187 14.43 3.81 -11.23
CA LEU A 187 13.83 2.75 -10.42
C LEU A 187 12.71 1.99 -11.14
N GLY A 188 12.37 2.39 -12.37
CA GLY A 188 11.24 1.81 -13.11
C GLY A 188 9.89 2.07 -12.47
N ILE A 189 9.77 3.13 -11.65
CA ILE A 189 8.50 3.55 -11.05
C ILE A 189 7.60 4.08 -12.19
N PRO A 190 6.37 3.58 -12.34
CA PRO A 190 5.49 4.00 -13.42
C PRO A 190 5.00 5.44 -13.24
N GLU A 191 4.81 6.15 -14.36
CA GLU A 191 4.27 7.53 -14.36
C GLU A 191 2.79 7.56 -13.92
N ASP A 192 1.99 6.66 -14.47
CA ASP A 192 0.59 6.42 -14.09
C ASP A 192 0.46 5.16 -13.23
N GLY A 193 -0.28 5.26 -12.14
CA GLY A 193 -0.38 4.21 -11.15
C GLY A 193 -1.05 4.70 -9.88
N VAL A 194 -1.08 3.81 -8.89
CA VAL A 194 -1.61 4.06 -7.55
C VAL A 194 -0.44 4.40 -6.64
N THR A 195 -0.46 5.58 -6.04
CA THR A 195 0.59 6.03 -5.12
C THR A 195 0.55 5.24 -3.82
N ILE A 196 1.70 4.70 -3.41
CA ILE A 196 1.86 3.95 -2.15
C ILE A 196 2.63 4.75 -1.10
N GLY A 197 3.41 5.75 -1.50
CA GLY A 197 4.17 6.58 -0.57
C GLY A 197 5.31 7.33 -1.23
N ALA A 198 6.29 7.73 -0.41
CA ALA A 198 7.54 8.32 -0.86
C ALA A 198 8.70 7.33 -0.70
N LEU A 199 9.71 7.45 -1.55
CA LEU A 199 10.98 6.79 -1.32
C LEU A 199 11.65 7.42 -0.09
N SER A 200 11.99 6.59 0.90
CA SER A 200 12.70 7.01 2.10
C SER A 200 14.09 6.35 2.19
N ASN A 201 14.97 6.98 2.96
CA ASN A 201 16.15 6.31 3.49
C ASN A 201 16.02 6.22 5.02
N ALA A 202 16.02 4.99 5.53
CA ALA A 202 15.60 4.69 6.89
C ALA A 202 14.25 5.36 7.20
N ASP A 203 14.24 6.28 8.17
CA ASP A 203 13.02 6.93 8.67
C ASP A 203 12.73 8.27 7.98
N ALA A 204 13.63 8.78 7.14
CA ALA A 204 13.47 10.07 6.48
C ALA A 204 13.04 9.89 5.01
N PRO A 205 11.90 10.46 4.56
CA PRO A 205 11.61 10.61 3.14
C PRO A 205 12.75 11.38 2.49
N LEU A 206 13.15 10.98 1.29
CA LEU A 206 14.25 11.60 0.55
C LEU A 206 13.80 12.99 0.07
N PRO A 207 14.18 14.12 0.74
CA PRO A 207 13.45 15.38 0.58
C PRO A 207 14.24 16.46 -0.17
N LEU A 208 15.49 16.18 -0.55
CA LEU A 208 16.42 17.19 -1.07
C LEU A 208 15.88 17.99 -2.25
N MET A 209 14.92 17.44 -3.01
CA MET A 209 14.27 18.12 -4.14
C MET A 209 12.77 17.79 -4.26
N GLY A 210 12.12 17.47 -3.14
CA GLY A 210 10.73 17.01 -3.08
C GLY A 210 10.60 15.49 -3.03
N ALA A 211 9.44 15.01 -2.55
CA ALA A 211 9.22 13.60 -2.31
C ALA A 211 9.24 12.80 -3.63
N CYS A 212 10.12 11.79 -3.71
CA CYS A 212 10.09 10.82 -4.80
C CYS A 212 8.90 9.87 -4.60
N GLU A 213 7.74 10.27 -5.11
CA GLU A 213 6.49 9.49 -5.07
C GLU A 213 6.67 8.12 -5.74
N VAL A 214 6.32 7.06 -5.00
CA VAL A 214 6.36 5.67 -5.44
C VAL A 214 4.96 5.24 -5.82
N LYS A 215 4.83 4.67 -7.03
CA LYS A 215 3.56 4.18 -7.57
C LYS A 215 3.63 2.71 -7.92
N LEU A 216 2.50 2.03 -7.76
CA LEU A 216 2.24 0.70 -8.32
C LEU A 216 1.46 0.82 -9.62
N SER A 217 1.79 0.00 -10.61
CA SER A 217 0.96 -0.08 -11.81
C SER A 217 -0.42 -0.62 -11.45
N LYS A 218 -1.48 -0.08 -12.06
CA LYS A 218 -2.87 -0.56 -11.83
C LYS A 218 -3.01 -2.07 -12.10
N LYS A 219 -2.22 -2.61 -13.05
CA LYS A 219 -2.18 -4.04 -13.38
C LYS A 219 -1.75 -4.91 -12.20
N CYS A 220 -0.85 -4.43 -11.34
CA CYS A 220 -0.38 -5.16 -10.17
C CYS A 220 -1.52 -5.44 -9.17
N LEU A 221 -2.49 -4.53 -9.04
CA LEU A 221 -3.63 -4.69 -8.14
C LEU A 221 -4.58 -5.83 -8.54
N PHE A 222 -4.53 -6.27 -9.80
CA PHE A 222 -5.31 -7.43 -10.27
C PHE A 222 -4.68 -8.78 -9.92
N GLN A 223 -3.45 -8.82 -9.41
CA GLN A 223 -2.70 -10.07 -9.12
C GLN A 223 -2.79 -10.51 -7.65
N HIS A 224 -3.66 -9.87 -6.86
CA HIS A 224 -3.73 -9.94 -5.40
C HIS A 224 -2.49 -9.36 -4.71
N THR A 225 -2.70 -8.72 -3.56
CA THR A 225 -1.64 -8.05 -2.80
C THR A 225 -1.68 -8.54 -1.37
N LEU A 226 -0.52 -8.92 -0.83
CA LEU A 226 -0.32 -9.33 0.55
C LEU A 226 0.51 -8.26 1.27
N ILE A 227 -0.07 -7.63 2.29
CA ILE A 227 0.61 -6.65 3.14
C ILE A 227 0.96 -7.34 4.46
N VAL A 228 2.26 -7.41 4.77
CA VAL A 228 2.80 -8.06 5.99
C VAL A 228 3.63 -7.08 6.80
N GLY A 229 3.62 -7.27 8.12
CA GLY A 229 4.37 -6.43 9.05
C GLY A 229 4.03 -6.79 10.50
N THR A 230 4.90 -6.45 11.43
CA THR A 230 4.65 -6.64 12.87
C THR A 230 3.56 -5.69 13.38
N THR A 231 3.02 -5.93 14.57
CA THR A 231 2.09 -5.00 15.22
C THR A 231 2.80 -3.66 15.44
N GLY A 232 2.12 -2.55 15.13
CA GLY A 232 2.72 -1.21 15.19
C GLY A 232 3.55 -0.80 13.97
N ALA A 233 3.84 -1.71 13.03
CA ALA A 233 4.61 -1.40 11.82
C ALA A 233 3.86 -0.57 10.75
N GLY A 234 2.64 -0.11 11.03
CA GLY A 234 1.88 0.74 10.10
C GLY A 234 1.02 0.00 9.05
N LYS A 235 0.72 -1.30 9.22
CA LYS A 235 -0.14 -2.05 8.27
C LYS A 235 -1.50 -1.37 8.01
N THR A 236 -2.22 -0.99 9.06
CA THR A 236 -3.52 -0.30 8.92
C THR A 236 -3.33 1.06 8.25
N THR A 237 -2.26 1.80 8.58
CA THR A 237 -1.96 3.09 7.97
C THR A 237 -1.73 2.96 6.46
N GLU A 238 -0.95 1.97 6.03
CA GLU A 238 -0.72 1.65 4.62
C GLU A 238 -2.03 1.33 3.90
N VAL A 239 -2.88 0.49 4.50
CA VAL A 239 -4.20 0.15 3.94
C VAL A 239 -5.08 1.40 3.83
N LYS A 240 -5.14 2.26 4.85
CA LYS A 240 -5.92 3.51 4.81
C LYS A 240 -5.43 4.45 3.69
N ASN A 241 -4.12 4.59 3.52
CA ASN A 241 -3.54 5.42 2.46
C ASN A 241 -3.87 4.85 1.07
N LEU A 242 -3.76 3.53 0.89
CA LEU A 242 -4.11 2.86 -0.36
C LEU A 242 -5.61 3.02 -0.69
N ILE A 243 -6.48 2.84 0.30
CA ILE A 243 -7.93 3.05 0.13
C ILE A 243 -8.19 4.50 -0.27
N TYR A 244 -7.58 5.46 0.43
CA TYR A 244 -7.73 6.87 0.11
C TYR A 244 -7.33 7.17 -1.34
N GLU A 245 -6.16 6.71 -1.78
CA GLU A 245 -5.68 6.91 -3.15
C GLU A 245 -6.64 6.30 -4.19
N LEU A 246 -7.09 5.07 -3.96
CA LEU A 246 -8.01 4.37 -4.85
C LEU A 246 -9.36 5.08 -4.96
N VAL A 247 -9.95 5.45 -3.82
CA VAL A 247 -11.27 6.09 -3.77
C VAL A 247 -11.20 7.50 -4.33
N LYS A 248 -10.26 8.32 -3.85
CA LYS A 248 -10.24 9.77 -4.09
C LYS A 248 -9.64 10.14 -5.44
N ARG A 249 -8.52 9.50 -5.84
CA ARG A 249 -7.84 9.83 -7.11
C ARG A 249 -8.28 8.96 -8.28
N HIS A 250 -8.61 7.70 -8.03
CA HIS A 250 -9.00 6.77 -9.10
C HIS A 250 -10.50 6.55 -9.21
N GLY A 251 -11.32 7.11 -8.30
CA GLY A 251 -12.77 6.90 -8.31
C GLY A 251 -13.15 5.43 -8.15
N ALA A 252 -12.28 4.62 -7.54
CA ALA A 252 -12.52 3.19 -7.38
C ALA A 252 -13.53 2.95 -6.26
N SER A 253 -14.35 1.92 -6.43
CA SER A 253 -15.15 1.37 -5.34
C SER A 253 -14.27 0.46 -4.48
N VAL A 254 -14.20 0.70 -3.18
CA VAL A 254 -13.46 -0.16 -2.24
C VAL A 254 -14.45 -0.80 -1.27
N LEU A 255 -14.46 -2.13 -1.21
CA LEU A 255 -15.15 -2.88 -0.17
C LEU A 255 -14.12 -3.40 0.83
N ALA A 256 -14.24 -2.99 2.08
CA ALA A 256 -13.34 -3.37 3.15
C ALA A 256 -14.08 -4.14 4.24
N LEU A 257 -13.53 -5.29 4.61
CA LEU A 257 -14.04 -6.13 5.69
C LEU A 257 -13.27 -5.78 6.96
N ASP A 258 -13.93 -5.13 7.92
CA ASP A 258 -13.28 -4.49 9.05
C ASP A 258 -13.61 -5.20 10.39
N PRO A 259 -12.78 -6.14 10.84
CA PRO A 259 -12.95 -6.78 12.15
C PRO A 259 -12.43 -5.93 13.32
N THR A 260 -11.65 -4.87 13.07
CA THR A 260 -11.06 -4.04 14.12
C THR A 260 -11.81 -2.75 14.37
N GLN A 261 -12.67 -2.33 13.42
CA GLN A 261 -13.44 -1.08 13.42
C GLN A 261 -12.53 0.17 13.31
N GLU A 262 -11.45 0.04 12.54
CA GLU A 262 -10.46 1.11 12.35
C GLU A 262 -10.71 1.97 11.11
N LEU A 263 -11.46 1.48 10.12
CA LEU A 263 -11.64 2.15 8.83
C LEU A 263 -12.68 3.25 8.87
N VAL A 264 -13.65 3.20 9.79
CA VAL A 264 -14.61 4.30 10.00
C VAL A 264 -13.91 5.61 10.35
N GLN A 265 -12.71 5.53 10.94
CA GLN A 265 -11.86 6.68 11.26
C GLN A 265 -11.40 7.45 10.02
N MET A 266 -11.44 6.85 8.82
CA MET A 266 -11.07 7.51 7.57
C MET A 266 -12.02 8.64 7.15
N LEU A 267 -13.21 8.72 7.76
CA LEU A 267 -14.14 9.83 7.55
C LEU A 267 -13.74 11.08 8.33
N PHE A 268 -12.74 10.96 9.21
CA PHE A 268 -12.27 12.02 10.07
C PHE A 268 -10.88 12.49 9.64
N PRO A 269 -10.57 13.79 9.78
CA PRO A 269 -9.27 14.33 9.41
C PRO A 269 -8.13 13.63 10.18
N ALA A 270 -6.94 13.57 9.61
CA ALA A 270 -5.76 13.13 10.33
C ALA A 270 -5.34 14.21 11.34
N ARG A 271 -4.67 13.81 12.43
CA ARG A 271 -4.00 14.79 13.30
C ARG A 271 -2.83 15.36 12.51
N LYS A 272 -2.83 16.69 12.31
CA LYS A 272 -1.82 17.39 11.50
C LYS A 272 -0.47 17.54 12.20
N GLU A 273 -0.45 17.46 13.52
CA GLU A 273 0.62 18.02 14.36
C GLU A 273 1.99 17.35 14.14
N GLU A 274 2.12 16.02 14.12
CA GLU A 274 3.47 15.41 14.15
C GLU A 274 4.15 15.32 12.77
N LEU A 275 3.41 14.95 11.71
CA LEU A 275 3.99 14.69 10.39
C LEU A 275 4.24 15.94 9.57
N ASP A 276 3.36 16.95 9.68
CA ASP A 276 3.55 18.22 8.96
C ASP A 276 4.62 19.10 9.62
N GLU A 277 4.88 18.92 10.92
CA GLU A 277 6.02 19.55 11.62
C GLU A 277 7.37 19.00 11.13
N GLU A 278 7.46 17.67 10.96
CA GLU A 278 8.71 17.03 10.53
C GLU A 278 8.92 17.12 9.00
N TYR A 279 7.86 16.97 8.20
CA TYR A 279 7.93 16.99 6.73
C TYR A 279 6.80 17.83 6.12
N PRO A 280 6.93 19.17 6.14
CA PRO A 280 5.91 20.07 5.62
C PRO A 280 5.56 19.80 4.16
N GLY A 281 4.28 19.57 3.86
CA GLY A 281 3.80 19.39 2.48
C GLY A 281 4.13 18.03 1.86
N LEU A 282 4.63 17.05 2.62
CA LEU A 282 4.86 15.70 2.09
C LEU A 282 3.56 15.09 1.56
N ARG A 283 2.47 15.16 2.33
CA ARG A 283 1.17 14.63 1.91
C ARG A 283 0.62 15.34 0.68
N SER A 284 0.68 16.66 0.63
CA SER A 284 0.22 17.42 -0.54
C SER A 284 1.07 17.11 -1.77
N SER A 285 2.38 16.90 -1.61
CA SER A 285 3.27 16.49 -2.71
C SER A 285 2.96 15.10 -3.26
N LEU A 286 2.58 14.14 -2.39
CA LEU A 286 2.27 12.77 -2.79
C LEU A 286 0.85 12.63 -3.31
N TYR A 287 -0.13 13.16 -2.59
CA TYR A 287 -1.56 12.93 -2.82
C TYR A 287 -2.27 14.10 -3.51
N GLY A 288 -1.61 15.25 -3.67
CA GLY A 288 -2.16 16.39 -4.43
C GLY A 288 -3.42 17.00 -3.80
N VAL A 289 -3.64 16.74 -2.51
CA VAL A 289 -4.80 17.23 -1.75
C VAL A 289 -4.38 17.47 -0.31
N ASP A 290 -4.88 18.55 0.28
CA ASP A 290 -4.86 18.79 1.73
C ASP A 290 -6.02 18.07 2.47
N ALA A 291 -6.84 17.29 1.75
CA ALA A 291 -7.94 16.54 2.33
C ALA A 291 -7.41 15.19 2.83
N ASP A 292 -7.43 15.03 4.14
CA ASP A 292 -6.91 13.91 4.92
C ASP A 292 -7.98 12.88 5.30
N LYS A 293 -9.14 12.95 4.62
CA LYS A 293 -10.32 12.14 4.91
C LYS A 293 -11.12 11.81 3.66
N LEU A 294 -11.97 10.81 3.77
CA LEU A 294 -13.05 10.56 2.82
C LEU A 294 -14.29 11.36 3.24
N THR A 295 -15.00 11.91 2.27
CA THR A 295 -16.25 12.67 2.51
C THR A 295 -17.48 11.78 2.46
N LYS A 296 -17.38 10.61 1.81
CA LYS A 296 -18.49 9.68 1.66
C LYS A 296 -18.04 8.25 1.93
N ALA A 297 -18.83 7.53 2.72
CA ALA A 297 -18.69 6.09 2.88
C ALA A 297 -20.06 5.43 3.14
N ILE A 298 -20.09 4.13 2.92
CA ILE A 298 -21.22 3.27 3.25
C ILE A 298 -20.75 2.30 4.33
N VAL A 299 -21.52 2.10 5.38
CA VAL A 299 -21.32 1.04 6.37
C VAL A 299 -22.36 -0.02 6.11
N LEU A 300 -21.91 -1.20 5.70
CA LEU A 300 -22.71 -2.41 5.73
C LEU A 300 -22.63 -2.97 7.14
N LEU A 301 -23.77 -3.00 7.84
CA LEU A 301 -23.84 -3.31 9.25
C LEU A 301 -24.44 -4.71 9.45
N PRO A 302 -23.63 -5.74 9.75
CA PRO A 302 -24.14 -7.06 10.07
C PRO A 302 -25.04 -6.97 11.30
N MET A 303 -26.26 -7.50 11.19
CA MET A 303 -27.24 -7.48 12.28
C MET A 303 -27.50 -8.90 12.78
N THR A 304 -27.50 -9.05 14.11
CA THR A 304 -27.90 -10.28 14.79
C THR A 304 -29.24 -10.08 15.49
N ALA A 305 -29.99 -11.16 15.71
CA ALA A 305 -31.25 -11.13 16.46
C ALA A 305 -31.05 -10.55 17.88
N LYS A 306 -29.92 -10.86 18.54
CA LYS A 306 -29.54 -10.29 19.84
C LYS A 306 -29.37 -8.77 19.74
N LYS A 307 -28.55 -8.29 18.80
CA LYS A 307 -28.29 -6.85 18.64
C LYS A 307 -29.56 -6.08 18.23
N ALA A 308 -30.39 -6.66 17.37
CA ALA A 308 -31.68 -6.08 17.01
C ALA A 308 -32.62 -5.92 18.22
N GLN A 309 -32.67 -6.91 19.11
CA GLN A 309 -33.44 -6.84 20.36
C GLN A 309 -32.92 -5.77 21.33
N GLU A 310 -31.59 -5.56 21.39
CA GLU A 310 -30.97 -4.53 22.21
C GLU A 310 -31.32 -3.11 21.74
N ILE A 311 -31.44 -2.92 20.41
CA ILE A 311 -31.72 -1.62 19.77
C ILE A 311 -33.18 -1.20 19.93
N GLY A 312 -34.13 -2.14 19.73
CA GLY A 312 -35.56 -1.87 19.82
C GLY A 312 -36.27 -1.72 18.47
N ASP A 313 -37.49 -1.17 18.50
CA ASP A 313 -38.52 -1.33 17.46
C ASP A 313 -38.56 -0.22 16.37
N THR A 314 -37.46 0.49 16.07
CA THR A 314 -37.43 1.41 14.91
C THR A 314 -36.05 1.52 14.25
N ASP A 315 -36.02 1.82 12.95
CA ASP A 315 -34.77 2.09 12.19
C ASP A 315 -34.06 3.35 12.65
N GLU A 316 -34.79 4.36 13.14
CA GLU A 316 -34.23 5.57 13.74
C GLU A 316 -33.30 5.21 14.91
N LEU A 317 -33.69 4.22 15.72
CA LEU A 317 -32.89 3.71 16.84
C LEU A 317 -31.63 2.98 16.37
N LEU A 318 -31.61 2.34 15.20
CA LEU A 318 -30.41 1.67 14.68
C LEU A 318 -29.29 2.69 14.43
N ILE A 319 -29.64 3.76 13.73
CA ILE A 319 -28.69 4.82 13.36
C ILE A 319 -28.21 5.57 14.59
N GLU A 320 -29.13 5.89 15.52
CA GLU A 320 -28.79 6.51 16.79
C GLU A 320 -27.86 5.62 17.64
N ASN A 321 -28.12 4.31 17.70
CA ASN A 321 -27.25 3.37 18.42
C ASN A 321 -25.87 3.26 17.77
N TYR A 322 -25.78 3.13 16.44
CA TYR A 322 -24.49 3.10 15.76
C TYR A 322 -23.71 4.40 15.99
N TYR A 323 -24.39 5.55 15.93
CA TYR A 323 -23.79 6.82 16.27
C TYR A 323 -23.24 6.84 17.70
N ASN A 324 -24.07 6.47 18.69
CA ASN A 324 -23.69 6.55 20.10
C ASN A 324 -22.57 5.57 20.49
N GLU A 325 -22.57 4.36 19.94
CA GLU A 325 -21.59 3.33 20.29
C GLU A 325 -20.26 3.49 19.53
N VAL A 326 -20.31 3.95 18.28
CA VAL A 326 -19.14 3.91 17.37
C VAL A 326 -18.63 5.30 17.03
N ILE A 327 -19.51 6.19 16.54
CA ILE A 327 -19.11 7.49 16.00
C ILE A 327 -18.84 8.49 17.12
N LYS A 328 -19.74 8.59 18.10
CA LYS A 328 -19.66 9.54 19.22
C LYS A 328 -18.36 9.42 20.01
N PRO A 329 -17.85 8.21 20.38
CA PRO A 329 -16.55 8.10 21.03
C PRO A 329 -15.38 8.61 20.18
N LEU A 330 -15.47 8.53 18.85
CA LEU A 330 -14.44 9.07 17.94
C LEU A 330 -14.53 10.59 17.83
N VAL A 331 -15.75 11.15 17.86
CA VAL A 331 -16.02 12.59 17.85
C VAL A 331 -15.57 13.24 19.17
N GLU A 332 -15.92 12.66 20.31
CA GLU A 332 -15.58 13.20 21.65
C GLU A 332 -14.07 13.27 21.87
N ARG A 333 -13.32 12.30 21.32
CA ARG A 333 -11.84 12.30 21.32
C ARG A 333 -11.22 13.43 20.51
N ARG A 334 -12.02 14.17 19.74
CA ARG A 334 -11.58 15.25 18.83
C ARG A 334 -12.09 16.63 19.24
N GLN A 335 -12.59 16.79 20.47
CA GLN A 335 -12.86 18.04 21.20
C GLN A 335 -13.09 19.30 20.32
N ASN A 336 -14.36 19.60 20.02
CA ASN A 336 -14.88 20.87 19.45
C ASN A 336 -14.67 21.16 17.94
N GLU A 337 -14.04 20.27 17.16
CA GLU A 337 -13.86 20.49 15.70
C GLU A 337 -15.02 19.96 14.82
N ILE A 338 -15.92 19.16 15.40
CA ILE A 338 -16.91 18.38 14.65
C ILE A 338 -18.31 18.70 15.19
N VAL A 339 -19.20 19.13 14.30
CA VAL A 339 -20.63 19.25 14.58
C VAL A 339 -21.32 18.11 13.86
N VAL A 340 -21.86 17.16 14.62
CA VAL A 340 -22.64 16.06 14.06
C VAL A 340 -24.12 16.42 14.11
N ASP A 341 -24.75 16.45 12.94
CA ASP A 341 -26.20 16.59 12.80
C ASP A 341 -26.75 15.28 12.21
N PRO A 342 -27.05 14.28 13.06
CA PRO A 342 -27.58 13.02 12.57
C PRO A 342 -28.94 13.28 11.90
N HIS A 343 -29.12 12.74 10.69
CA HIS A 343 -30.41 12.73 10.00
C HIS A 343 -30.97 11.29 9.98
N PRO A 344 -31.47 10.79 11.13
CA PRO A 344 -31.88 9.40 11.27
C PRO A 344 -32.99 8.98 10.30
N ASN A 345 -33.80 9.91 9.80
CA ASN A 345 -34.96 9.60 8.96
C ASN A 345 -34.60 9.18 7.52
N GLU A 346 -33.32 9.24 7.11
CA GLU A 346 -32.85 8.87 5.76
C GLU A 346 -31.93 7.63 5.73
N GLY A 347 -31.63 6.97 6.86
CA GLY A 347 -30.60 5.91 6.85
C GLY A 347 -29.16 6.45 6.79
N VAL A 348 -28.98 7.77 6.92
CA VAL A 348 -27.71 8.46 6.68
C VAL A 348 -27.32 9.31 7.88
N LEU A 349 -26.12 9.07 8.41
CA LEU A 349 -25.45 9.98 9.32
C LEU A 349 -24.71 11.03 8.51
N LYS A 350 -25.11 12.30 8.64
CA LYS A 350 -24.37 13.44 8.07
C LYS A 350 -23.71 14.21 9.20
N TRP A 351 -22.55 14.78 8.94
CA TRP A 351 -21.92 15.70 9.87
C TRP A 351 -21.03 16.69 9.14
N ALA A 352 -20.88 17.87 9.71
CA ALA A 352 -20.07 18.93 9.15
C ALA A 352 -18.83 19.15 10.01
N TYR A 353 -17.70 19.35 9.33
CA TYR A 353 -16.46 19.79 9.96
C TYR A 353 -16.32 21.28 9.75
N ARG A 354 -16.11 22.02 10.84
CA ARG A 354 -15.79 23.44 10.73
C ARG A 354 -14.29 23.60 10.57
N LYS A 355 -13.86 24.03 9.39
CA LYS A 355 -12.47 24.46 9.12
C LYS A 355 -12.40 25.98 9.12
N GLU A 356 -11.19 26.52 9.26
CA GLU A 356 -10.93 27.96 9.05
C GLU A 356 -11.33 28.42 7.63
N SER A 357 -11.32 27.52 6.65
CA SER A 357 -11.64 27.77 5.24
C SER A 357 -13.11 27.54 4.84
N GLY A 358 -13.98 27.12 5.77
CA GLY A 358 -15.39 26.81 5.51
C GLY A 358 -15.86 25.52 6.18
N GLU A 359 -17.14 25.19 6.01
CA GLU A 359 -17.70 23.92 6.48
C GLU A 359 -17.60 22.86 5.38
N GLU A 360 -17.13 21.66 5.72
CA GLU A 360 -17.03 20.52 4.80
C GLU A 360 -17.87 19.36 5.35
N GLU A 361 -18.88 18.95 4.58
CA GLU A 361 -19.81 17.89 4.95
C GLU A 361 -19.23 16.50 4.66
N CYS A 362 -19.44 15.59 5.60
CA CYS A 362 -19.24 14.16 5.43
C CYS A 362 -20.58 13.43 5.58
N SER A 363 -20.77 12.36 4.81
CA SER A 363 -21.95 11.51 4.87
C SER A 363 -21.56 10.04 5.00
N LEU A 364 -22.21 9.35 5.93
CA LEU A 364 -22.11 7.92 6.16
C LEU A 364 -23.48 7.29 6.05
N THR A 365 -23.69 6.47 5.02
CA THR A 365 -24.91 5.68 4.88
C THR A 365 -24.77 4.40 5.68
N VAL A 366 -25.72 4.10 6.56
CA VAL A 366 -25.72 2.85 7.35
C VAL A 366 -26.76 1.91 6.77
N LEU A 367 -26.31 0.77 6.25
CA LEU A 367 -27.15 -0.26 5.65
C LEU A 367 -27.16 -1.51 6.53
N PRO A 368 -28.26 -1.81 7.25
CA PRO A 368 -28.37 -3.07 7.97
C PRO A 368 -28.34 -4.25 7.00
N TYR A 369 -27.68 -5.33 7.41
CA TYR A 369 -27.55 -6.54 6.60
C TYR A 369 -27.70 -7.78 7.47
N ALA A 370 -28.63 -8.66 7.10
CA ALA A 370 -28.85 -9.96 7.72
C ALA A 370 -29.16 -11.01 6.66
N PHE A 371 -28.90 -12.28 6.96
CA PHE A 371 -29.22 -13.37 6.06
C PHE A 371 -30.73 -13.62 6.02
N LYS A 372 -31.32 -13.52 4.84
CA LYS A 372 -32.70 -13.93 4.64
C LYS A 372 -32.90 -15.42 4.95
N PHE A 373 -33.92 -15.77 5.72
CA PHE A 373 -34.30 -17.18 5.85
C PHE A 373 -35.11 -17.60 4.61
N GLU A 374 -34.60 -18.58 3.86
CA GLU A 374 -35.26 -19.04 2.63
C GLU A 374 -36.40 -19.99 2.98
N SER A 375 -37.62 -19.67 2.53
CA SER A 375 -38.81 -20.51 2.74
C SER A 375 -38.85 -21.78 1.86
N GLU A 376 -37.88 -21.93 0.95
CA GLU A 376 -37.76 -23.09 0.07
C GLU A 376 -36.52 -23.93 0.48
N PRO A 377 -36.67 -25.23 0.80
CA PRO A 377 -35.58 -26.05 1.33
C PRO A 377 -34.40 -26.16 0.37
N ALA A 378 -34.66 -26.17 -0.93
CA ALA A 378 -33.62 -26.24 -1.96
C ALA A 378 -32.76 -24.97 -2.01
N LYS A 379 -33.36 -23.79 -1.82
CA LYS A 379 -32.66 -22.50 -1.75
C LYS A 379 -31.90 -22.37 -0.44
N LEU A 380 -32.54 -22.70 0.69
CA LEU A 380 -31.89 -22.70 2.00
C LEU A 380 -30.67 -23.62 2.01
N GLY A 381 -30.81 -24.85 1.53
CA GLY A 381 -29.70 -25.81 1.48
C GLY A 381 -28.50 -25.30 0.71
N LYS A 382 -28.71 -24.74 -0.50
CA LYS A 382 -27.63 -24.13 -1.29
C LYS A 382 -26.98 -22.96 -0.56
N LYS A 383 -27.77 -22.15 0.13
CA LYS A 383 -27.29 -21.01 0.91
C LYS A 383 -26.44 -21.45 2.10
N LEU A 384 -26.92 -22.40 2.89
CA LEU A 384 -26.18 -22.95 4.04
C LEU A 384 -24.84 -23.57 3.63
N VAL A 385 -24.81 -24.33 2.52
CA VAL A 385 -23.57 -24.89 1.96
C VAL A 385 -22.55 -23.82 1.60
N ARG A 386 -22.99 -22.66 1.10
CA ARG A 386 -22.11 -21.55 0.73
C ARG A 386 -21.64 -20.76 1.96
N LEU A 387 -22.55 -20.54 2.92
CA LEU A 387 -22.29 -19.73 4.10
C LEU A 387 -21.28 -20.36 5.06
N ASN A 388 -21.31 -21.69 5.20
CA ASN A 388 -20.53 -22.37 6.21
C ASN A 388 -19.39 -23.19 5.58
N PRO A 389 -18.13 -22.71 5.65
CA PRO A 389 -16.98 -23.42 5.09
C PRO A 389 -16.65 -24.71 5.86
N PHE A 390 -17.23 -24.93 7.04
CA PHE A 390 -16.97 -26.06 7.93
C PHE A 390 -17.87 -27.28 7.66
N PHE A 391 -18.77 -27.20 6.66
CA PHE A 391 -19.43 -28.40 6.14
C PHE A 391 -18.42 -29.29 5.41
N THR A 392 -18.39 -30.57 5.79
CA THR A 392 -17.64 -31.58 5.01
C THR A 392 -18.24 -31.73 3.61
N GLU A 393 -17.46 -32.16 2.61
CA GLU A 393 -17.97 -32.38 1.24
C GLU A 393 -19.18 -33.34 1.22
N ARG A 394 -19.16 -34.39 2.06
CA ARG A 394 -20.30 -35.30 2.21
C ARG A 394 -21.53 -34.60 2.79
N ALA A 395 -21.35 -33.72 3.78
CA ALA A 395 -22.43 -32.93 4.35
C ALA A 395 -23.03 -31.96 3.34
N LYS A 396 -22.21 -31.31 2.50
CA LYS A 396 -22.68 -30.41 1.45
C LYS A 396 -23.59 -31.12 0.43
N VAL A 397 -23.24 -32.35 0.06
CA VAL A 397 -24.05 -33.16 -0.87
C VAL A 397 -25.33 -33.67 -0.20
N ALA A 398 -25.25 -34.10 1.07
CA ALA A 398 -26.40 -34.66 1.78
C ALA A 398 -27.42 -33.60 2.22
N LEU A 399 -26.98 -32.38 2.56
CA LEU A 399 -27.82 -31.35 3.16
C LEU A 399 -29.10 -31.05 2.36
N PRO A 400 -29.08 -30.80 1.04
CA PRO A 400 -30.30 -30.53 0.27
C PRO A 400 -31.30 -31.68 0.28
N ILE A 401 -30.84 -32.94 0.35
CA ILE A 401 -31.70 -34.13 0.41
C ILE A 401 -32.37 -34.19 1.78
N ILE A 402 -31.58 -34.01 2.83
CA ILE A 402 -32.06 -34.04 4.22
C ILE A 402 -33.09 -32.94 4.46
N LEU A 403 -32.83 -31.73 3.96
CA LEU A 403 -33.77 -30.62 4.10
C LEU A 403 -35.12 -30.96 3.47
N ARG A 404 -35.17 -31.56 2.28
CA ARG A 404 -36.46 -31.93 1.65
C ARG A 404 -37.29 -32.90 2.46
N GLU A 405 -36.66 -33.80 3.22
CA GLU A 405 -37.36 -34.81 4.02
C GLU A 405 -37.84 -34.25 5.37
N VAL A 406 -37.12 -33.27 5.92
CA VAL A 406 -37.41 -32.69 7.24
C VAL A 406 -38.23 -31.40 7.12
N TRP A 407 -38.39 -30.85 5.91
CA TRP A 407 -39.11 -29.61 5.66
C TRP A 407 -40.62 -29.77 5.82
N ASP A 408 -41.22 -28.91 6.63
CA ASP A 408 -42.67 -28.71 6.73
C ASP A 408 -42.98 -27.25 7.10
N GLU A 409 -44.27 -26.92 7.28
CA GLU A 409 -44.74 -25.56 7.58
C GLU A 409 -44.32 -25.02 8.96
N GLU A 410 -43.79 -25.88 9.85
CA GLU A 410 -43.28 -25.47 11.17
C GLU A 410 -41.83 -24.99 11.12
N VAL A 411 -41.08 -25.31 10.06
CA VAL A 411 -39.69 -24.86 9.87
C VAL A 411 -39.68 -23.42 9.38
N ARG A 412 -39.65 -22.48 10.33
CA ARG A 412 -39.69 -21.03 10.07
C ARG A 412 -38.38 -20.30 10.35
N ASP A 413 -37.45 -20.95 11.04
CA ASP A 413 -36.13 -20.43 11.41
C ASP A 413 -35.12 -21.59 11.55
N LEU A 414 -33.84 -21.26 11.76
CA LEU A 414 -32.78 -22.27 11.91
C LEU A 414 -32.88 -23.06 13.21
N GLY A 415 -33.35 -22.47 14.30
CA GLY A 415 -33.55 -23.15 15.57
C GLY A 415 -34.60 -24.27 15.48
N ARG A 416 -35.73 -24.02 14.81
CA ARG A 416 -36.76 -25.03 14.51
C ARG A 416 -36.23 -26.11 13.58
N LEU A 417 -35.44 -25.73 12.57
CA LEU A 417 -34.78 -26.70 11.70
C LEU A 417 -33.84 -27.61 12.51
N ALA A 418 -33.01 -27.05 13.39
CA ALA A 418 -32.11 -27.80 14.25
C ALA A 418 -32.87 -28.78 15.17
N GLN A 419 -33.92 -28.30 15.84
CA GLN A 419 -34.77 -29.13 16.71
C GLN A 419 -35.40 -30.31 15.97
N ARG A 420 -35.85 -30.09 14.72
CA ARG A 420 -36.43 -31.18 13.90
C ARG A 420 -35.37 -32.21 13.48
N LEU A 421 -34.16 -31.77 13.18
CA LEU A 421 -33.05 -32.66 12.83
C LEU A 421 -32.57 -33.52 14.01
N ASP A 422 -32.70 -33.04 15.25
CA ASP A 422 -32.34 -33.77 16.47
C ASP A 422 -33.32 -34.89 16.87
N GLY A 423 -34.55 -34.85 16.35
CA GLY A 423 -35.64 -35.72 16.76
C GLY A 423 -35.69 -37.09 16.06
N ARG A 424 -36.92 -37.62 15.89
CA ARG A 424 -37.23 -38.94 15.27
C ARG A 424 -36.73 -39.09 13.82
N PHE A 425 -36.26 -38.02 13.18
CA PHE A 425 -35.76 -38.03 11.81
C PHE A 425 -34.33 -38.54 11.67
N TYR A 426 -33.56 -38.56 12.76
CA TYR A 426 -32.17 -38.97 12.75
C TYR A 426 -31.98 -40.42 12.25
N SER A 427 -32.77 -41.36 12.77
CA SER A 427 -32.76 -42.76 12.33
C SER A 427 -33.33 -42.92 10.92
N LEU A 428 -34.43 -42.21 10.63
CA LEU A 428 -35.18 -42.34 9.39
C LEU A 428 -34.37 -41.86 8.17
N VAL A 429 -33.66 -40.74 8.31
CA VAL A 429 -32.80 -40.18 7.25
C VAL A 429 -31.51 -41.01 7.09
N SER A 430 -30.92 -41.48 8.19
CA SER A 430 -29.73 -42.32 8.16
C SER A 430 -29.99 -43.64 7.43
N GLU A 431 -31.14 -44.28 7.68
CA GLU A 431 -31.52 -45.55 7.06
C GLU A 431 -31.97 -45.39 5.61
N LYS A 432 -32.82 -44.39 5.32
CA LYS A 432 -33.42 -44.18 4.00
C LYS A 432 -32.42 -43.67 2.95
N HIS A 433 -31.47 -42.84 3.35
CA HIS A 433 -30.53 -42.17 2.42
C HIS A 433 -29.08 -42.63 2.57
N LEU A 434 -28.81 -43.66 3.39
CA LEU A 434 -27.46 -44.19 3.65
C LEU A 434 -26.46 -43.10 4.08
N VAL A 435 -26.95 -42.05 4.75
CA VAL A 435 -26.11 -40.96 5.25
C VAL A 435 -25.48 -41.43 6.55
N ALA A 436 -24.15 -41.41 6.62
CA ALA A 436 -23.44 -41.81 7.83
C ALA A 436 -23.80 -40.91 9.02
N ARG A 437 -23.93 -41.53 10.20
CA ARG A 437 -24.23 -40.86 11.47
C ARG A 437 -23.38 -39.60 11.73
N SER A 438 -22.07 -39.72 11.52
CA SER A 438 -21.11 -38.62 11.68
C SER A 438 -21.35 -37.45 10.70
N THR A 439 -21.93 -37.71 9.53
CA THR A 439 -22.28 -36.66 8.55
C THR A 439 -23.52 -35.89 9.02
N LEU A 440 -24.52 -36.57 9.59
CA LEU A 440 -25.68 -35.93 10.19
C LEU A 440 -25.30 -35.09 11.41
N GLU A 441 -24.44 -35.61 12.29
CA GLU A 441 -23.92 -34.86 13.44
C GLU A 441 -23.15 -33.60 13.01
N ASN A 442 -22.34 -33.71 11.96
CA ASN A 442 -21.66 -32.55 11.36
C ASN A 442 -22.65 -31.51 10.83
N ILE A 443 -23.76 -31.97 10.21
CA ILE A 443 -24.80 -31.06 9.70
C ILE A 443 -25.49 -30.33 10.82
N ILE A 444 -26.01 -31.07 11.81
CA ILE A 444 -26.76 -30.52 12.96
C ILE A 444 -25.90 -29.52 13.71
N ARG A 445 -24.65 -29.87 14.02
CA ARG A 445 -23.72 -28.99 14.74
C ARG A 445 -23.51 -27.67 14.00
N ASN A 446 -23.33 -27.73 12.68
CA ASN A 446 -23.12 -26.53 11.86
C ASN A 446 -24.38 -25.68 11.70
N ILE A 447 -25.58 -26.29 11.64
CA ILE A 447 -26.85 -25.56 11.62
C ILE A 447 -27.09 -24.87 12.97
N ARG A 448 -26.83 -25.54 14.09
CA ARG A 448 -26.91 -24.93 15.42
C ARG A 448 -25.93 -23.77 15.56
N ALA A 449 -24.69 -23.92 15.10
CA ALA A 449 -23.73 -22.81 15.11
C ALA A 449 -24.22 -21.61 14.29
N LEU A 450 -24.83 -21.83 13.12
CA LEU A 450 -25.41 -20.77 12.30
C LEU A 450 -26.62 -20.09 12.97
N ASP A 451 -27.44 -20.85 13.70
CA ASP A 451 -28.56 -20.34 14.50
C ASP A 451 -28.05 -19.50 15.69
N GLU A 452 -27.03 -19.99 16.40
CA GLU A 452 -26.40 -19.31 17.53
C GLU A 452 -25.77 -17.96 17.13
N TRP A 453 -25.27 -17.83 15.89
CA TRP A 453 -24.80 -16.53 15.38
C TRP A 453 -25.92 -15.51 15.25
N GLY A 454 -27.19 -15.94 15.15
CA GLY A 454 -28.34 -15.06 15.13
C GLY A 454 -28.45 -14.17 13.89
N LEU A 455 -27.76 -14.52 12.79
CA LEU A 455 -27.69 -13.70 11.56
C LEU A 455 -28.86 -13.92 10.60
N PHE A 456 -29.78 -14.85 10.88
CA PHE A 456 -30.88 -15.21 9.97
C PHE A 456 -32.22 -14.65 10.40
N GLY A 457 -33.01 -14.17 9.43
CA GLY A 457 -34.40 -13.73 9.66
C GLY A 457 -34.51 -12.62 10.70
N VAL A 458 -33.49 -11.76 10.77
CA VAL A 458 -33.39 -10.71 11.78
C VAL A 458 -34.41 -9.63 11.48
N LYS A 459 -35.11 -9.17 12.52
CA LYS A 459 -36.09 -8.10 12.42
C LYS A 459 -35.67 -6.90 13.25
N VAL A 460 -35.74 -5.71 12.66
CA VAL A 460 -35.58 -4.42 13.35
C VAL A 460 -36.85 -3.61 13.06
N GLY A 461 -37.45 -3.03 14.09
CA GLY A 461 -38.73 -2.33 13.95
C GLY A 461 -39.88 -3.14 13.37
N GLY A 462 -39.88 -4.46 13.61
CA GLY A 462 -40.89 -5.37 13.08
C GLY A 462 -40.70 -5.75 11.61
N GLU A 463 -39.82 -5.06 10.87
CA GLU A 463 -39.47 -5.39 9.49
C GLU A 463 -38.27 -6.35 9.43
N GLU A 464 -38.31 -7.31 8.52
CA GLU A 464 -37.19 -8.24 8.32
C GLU A 464 -36.09 -7.57 7.51
N ILE A 465 -34.89 -7.49 8.09
CA ILE A 465 -33.71 -7.00 7.40
C ILE A 465 -33.38 -7.97 6.28
N SER A 466 -33.37 -7.44 5.06
CA SER A 466 -33.04 -8.22 3.87
C SER A 466 -31.55 -8.14 3.54
N GLU A 467 -31.11 -9.01 2.64
CA GLU A 467 -29.76 -8.93 2.11
C GLU A 467 -29.72 -7.88 0.99
N ALA A 468 -29.06 -6.75 1.24
CA ALA A 468 -28.81 -5.73 0.22
C ALA A 468 -28.10 -6.32 -1.02
N ALA A 469 -28.47 -5.85 -2.21
CA ALA A 469 -27.79 -6.18 -3.45
C ALA A 469 -26.44 -5.44 -3.52
N PRO A 470 -25.41 -6.03 -4.16
CA PRO A 470 -24.11 -5.35 -4.30
C PRO A 470 -24.17 -3.98 -4.96
N ASP A 471 -25.13 -3.72 -5.85
CA ASP A 471 -25.32 -2.39 -6.46
C ASP A 471 -25.74 -1.31 -5.44
N GLU A 472 -26.25 -1.68 -4.26
CA GLU A 472 -26.64 -0.74 -3.19
C GLU A 472 -25.45 -0.29 -2.33
N TYR A 473 -24.38 -1.08 -2.30
CA TYR A 473 -23.21 -0.83 -1.44
C TYR A 473 -21.87 -0.90 -2.19
N ILE A 474 -21.87 -0.91 -3.52
CA ILE A 474 -20.65 -0.81 -4.33
C ILE A 474 -20.83 0.34 -5.31
N GLU A 475 -20.32 1.51 -4.90
CA GLU A 475 -20.37 2.74 -5.69
C GLU A 475 -18.94 3.23 -5.98
N GLY A 476 -18.71 3.69 -7.22
CA GLY A 476 -17.42 4.25 -7.63
C GLY A 476 -17.09 5.52 -6.83
N GLY A 477 -15.88 5.59 -6.27
CA GLY A 477 -15.46 6.71 -5.44
C GLY A 477 -16.00 6.65 -4.01
N TYR A 478 -16.51 5.49 -3.56
CA TYR A 478 -16.93 5.26 -2.17
C TYR A 478 -16.09 4.16 -1.53
N LEU A 479 -15.84 4.34 -0.23
CA LEU A 479 -15.43 3.27 0.67
C LEU A 479 -16.70 2.64 1.26
N THR A 480 -16.83 1.33 1.11
CA THR A 480 -17.82 0.53 1.82
C THR A 480 -17.14 -0.30 2.89
N ILE A 481 -17.55 -0.09 4.14
CA ILE A 481 -17.01 -0.71 5.33
C ILE A 481 -18.01 -1.77 5.79
N VAL A 482 -17.61 -3.03 5.80
CA VAL A 482 -18.37 -4.07 6.49
C VAL A 482 -17.87 -4.10 7.93
N ASP A 483 -18.64 -3.50 8.84
CA ASP A 483 -18.29 -3.38 10.25
C ASP A 483 -18.58 -4.70 10.98
N LEU A 484 -17.64 -5.64 10.87
CA LEU A 484 -17.81 -6.99 11.40
C LEU A 484 -17.86 -7.01 12.94
N ARG A 485 -17.29 -5.99 13.59
CA ARG A 485 -17.17 -5.94 15.05
C ARG A 485 -18.45 -5.52 15.75
N TYR A 486 -19.31 -4.76 15.07
CA TYR A 486 -20.48 -4.14 15.69
C TYR A 486 -21.45 -5.14 16.36
N ALA A 487 -21.79 -6.23 15.67
CA ALA A 487 -22.76 -7.22 16.17
C ALA A 487 -22.21 -8.64 16.31
N MET A 488 -21.00 -8.93 15.81
CA MET A 488 -20.40 -10.26 15.83
C MET A 488 -19.17 -10.29 16.73
N GLU A 489 -19.29 -11.02 17.85
CA GLU A 489 -18.23 -11.13 18.86
C GLU A 489 -17.19 -12.20 18.51
N ASP A 490 -17.57 -13.26 17.79
CA ASP A 490 -16.71 -14.40 17.52
C ASP A 490 -16.11 -14.40 16.09
N VAL A 491 -14.93 -14.97 15.95
CA VAL A 491 -14.20 -15.01 14.67
C VAL A 491 -14.91 -15.88 13.63
N TYR A 492 -15.65 -16.92 14.04
CA TYR A 492 -16.29 -17.84 13.09
C TYR A 492 -17.48 -17.20 12.37
N SER A 493 -18.32 -16.45 13.08
CA SER A 493 -19.41 -15.67 12.48
C SER A 493 -18.87 -14.58 11.54
N GLN A 494 -17.83 -13.86 11.96
CA GLN A 494 -17.15 -12.87 11.11
C GLN A 494 -16.56 -13.49 9.83
N CYS A 495 -15.97 -14.69 9.92
CA CYS A 495 -15.46 -15.42 8.76
C CYS A 495 -16.58 -15.86 7.82
N ALA A 496 -17.66 -16.44 8.34
CA ALA A 496 -18.78 -16.88 7.52
C ALA A 496 -19.47 -15.70 6.81
N PHE A 497 -19.65 -14.58 7.52
CA PHE A 497 -20.18 -13.34 6.93
C PHE A 497 -19.25 -12.80 5.83
N THR A 498 -17.95 -12.78 6.10
CA THR A 498 -16.92 -12.40 5.11
C THR A 498 -17.00 -13.24 3.84
N PHE A 499 -17.02 -14.57 3.95
CA PHE A 499 -17.12 -15.45 2.78
C PHE A 499 -18.40 -15.20 2.00
N HIS A 500 -19.53 -15.01 2.69
CA HIS A 500 -20.80 -14.69 2.04
C HIS A 500 -20.75 -13.42 1.21
N ILE A 501 -20.26 -12.33 1.81
CA ILE A 501 -20.17 -11.02 1.15
C ILE A 501 -19.23 -11.12 -0.05
N LEU A 502 -18.06 -11.75 0.10
CA LEU A 502 -17.11 -11.94 -1.01
C LEU A 502 -17.73 -12.77 -2.14
N ASP A 503 -18.40 -13.88 -1.84
CA ASP A 503 -19.05 -14.72 -2.84
C ASP A 503 -20.10 -13.94 -3.64
N LYS A 504 -20.92 -13.13 -2.95
CA LYS A 504 -21.91 -12.26 -3.61
C LYS A 504 -21.24 -11.23 -4.52
N VAL A 505 -20.21 -10.57 -4.03
CA VAL A 505 -19.51 -9.51 -4.78
C VAL A 505 -18.76 -10.08 -5.98
N PHE A 506 -18.13 -11.25 -5.86
CA PHE A 506 -17.50 -11.93 -6.99
C PHE A 506 -18.52 -12.46 -8.00
N ALA A 507 -19.69 -12.92 -7.56
CA ALA A 507 -20.78 -13.28 -8.47
C ALA A 507 -21.26 -12.04 -9.25
N TRP A 508 -21.59 -10.96 -8.55
CA TRP A 508 -22.00 -9.68 -9.14
C TRP A 508 -20.96 -9.12 -10.11
N LYS A 509 -19.68 -9.12 -9.74
CA LYS A 509 -18.59 -8.64 -10.61
C LYS A 509 -18.46 -9.46 -11.89
N ARG A 510 -18.68 -10.79 -11.81
CA ARG A 510 -18.70 -11.66 -13.00
C ARG A 510 -19.89 -11.33 -13.90
N GLU A 511 -21.06 -11.09 -13.33
CA GLU A 511 -22.26 -10.70 -14.07
C GLU A 511 -22.09 -9.35 -14.77
N LYS A 512 -21.58 -8.32 -14.07
CA LYS A 512 -21.25 -7.01 -14.65
C LYS A 512 -20.30 -7.13 -15.83
N ARG A 513 -19.23 -7.91 -15.66
CA ARG A 513 -18.25 -8.16 -16.74
C ARG A 513 -18.85 -8.85 -17.97
N VAL A 514 -19.78 -9.79 -17.77
CA VAL A 514 -20.50 -10.45 -18.89
C VAL A 514 -21.43 -9.46 -19.61
N ARG A 515 -22.00 -8.49 -18.89
CA ARG A 515 -22.84 -7.42 -19.44
C ARG A 515 -22.06 -6.28 -20.09
N GLY A 516 -20.74 -6.22 -19.89
CA GLY A 516 -19.88 -5.16 -20.42
C GLY A 516 -19.92 -3.86 -19.61
N GLU A 517 -20.37 -3.94 -18.35
CA GLU A 517 -20.42 -2.85 -17.37
C GLU A 517 -19.18 -2.80 -16.49
#